data_AF-A0A385SV01-F1
#
_entry.id   AF-A0A385SV01-F1
#
_cell.length_a   1.000
_cell.length_b   1.000
_cell.length_c   1.000
_cell.angle_alpha   90.00
_cell.angle_beta   90.00
_cell.angle_gamma   90.00
#
_symmetry.space_group_name_H-M   'P 1'
#
loop_
_entity.id
_entity.type
_entity.pdbx_description
1 polymer ?
#
loop_
_entity_poly.entity_id
_entity_poly.type
_entity_poly.pdbx_seq_one_letter_code
_entity_poly.pdbx_strand_id
1 'polypeptide(L)'
;MKKCLLWMALLVVGATLQTCKNDTDPVGLQNVQFSFGLRPQPSGGRTETAEPSALLISLENSAGDPVFTHKRINLLHVGTSVMTEPIQLPTGTYNITEFLLVDDAGSVLYATPKVGSPLASAVTHPLPYAFTVSADDATTVAMEVVDVSQSTPEDFGYATFDINLVNTLQVAVFINTGGELVLTTASAILDHGDEVIANYSLEAKTNLLPFAGDTHASYRLIVIKEGFKTYVKDFIYSELLASLHGAPLQIVLHQFTILVNTADGVTSDFRMSVEGGSSFHVDWGDGTSSENSFEHSYTTLGRFEIKITGDVESITSIRLAYDQPNIEAIDVQALTNLNEFWAVLTPGPSSIDLSQNTQLTSVAFAGDRKLHHVSLPLANMISYMDIQGPGDLSTAEVDDIIQKIHDSVTLWNTRNGRFLLDKNWASPTNGMVGPPSPSSVEMLRDLKENYGWQVLPDPGA
;
A
#
# COMPACT_ATOMS: atom_id res chain seq x y z
N MET A 1 45.69 56.68 -11.68
CA MET A 1 46.37 55.42 -12.05
C MET A 1 46.66 54.62 -10.77
N LYS A 2 46.03 53.46 -10.59
CA LYS A 2 46.26 52.40 -9.56
C LYS A 2 45.00 51.70 -9.02
N LYS A 3 43.79 52.00 -9.53
CA LYS A 3 42.55 51.26 -9.16
C LYS A 3 41.82 50.55 -10.30
N CYS A 4 42.29 50.64 -11.55
CA CYS A 4 41.67 49.94 -12.69
C CYS A 4 42.33 48.60 -13.07
N LEU A 5 43.39 48.17 -12.38
CA LEU A 5 44.16 46.97 -12.76
C LEU A 5 43.83 45.73 -11.92
N LEU A 6 42.94 45.83 -10.93
CA LEU A 6 42.58 44.71 -10.06
C LEU A 6 41.32 43.95 -10.50
N TRP A 7 40.54 44.49 -11.43
CA TRP A 7 39.29 43.88 -11.91
C TRP A 7 39.42 43.12 -13.23
N MET A 8 40.58 43.14 -13.88
CA MET A 8 40.85 42.36 -15.10
C MET A 8 41.60 41.04 -14.85
N ALA A 9 42.08 40.79 -13.62
CA ALA A 9 42.76 39.53 -13.29
C ALA A 9 41.82 38.43 -12.77
N LEU A 10 40.53 38.73 -12.55
CA LEU A 10 39.53 37.76 -12.09
C LEU A 10 38.63 37.22 -13.21
N LEU A 11 39.01 37.44 -14.48
CA LEU A 11 38.20 37.10 -15.66
C LEU A 11 38.91 36.11 -16.62
N VAL A 12 40.01 35.46 -16.18
CA VAL A 12 40.78 34.50 -17.00
C VAL A 12 41.07 33.18 -16.28
N VAL A 13 40.48 32.93 -15.10
CA VAL A 13 40.58 31.62 -14.38
C VAL A 13 39.22 30.90 -14.36
N GLY A 14 38.41 31.12 -15.40
CA GLY A 14 37.09 30.49 -15.57
C GLY A 14 36.98 29.82 -16.94
N ALA A 15 37.90 28.92 -17.28
CA ALA A 15 37.81 28.15 -18.52
C ALA A 15 38.62 26.84 -18.52
N THR A 16 38.57 26.05 -17.44
CA THR A 16 38.88 24.60 -17.52
C THR A 16 38.05 23.82 -16.49
N LEU A 17 36.73 24.02 -16.50
CA LEU A 17 35.84 22.92 -16.14
C LEU A 17 35.49 22.26 -17.46
N GLN A 18 36.24 21.21 -17.81
CA GLN A 18 35.76 20.21 -18.76
C GLN A 18 34.52 19.60 -18.12
N THR A 19 33.37 20.18 -18.41
CA THR A 19 32.11 19.46 -18.42
C THR A 19 32.31 18.29 -19.38
N CYS A 20 32.55 17.10 -18.82
CA CYS A 20 32.17 15.86 -19.48
C CYS A 20 30.66 15.95 -19.71
N LYS A 21 30.31 16.49 -20.87
CA LYS A 21 28.97 16.43 -21.41
C LYS A 21 28.79 14.97 -21.78
N ASN A 22 28.23 14.18 -20.87
CA ASN A 22 27.63 12.90 -21.24
C ASN A 22 26.40 13.25 -22.08
N ASP A 23 26.63 13.57 -23.36
CA ASP A 23 25.63 13.44 -24.42
C ASP A 23 25.41 11.93 -24.62
N THR A 24 24.81 11.29 -23.63
CA THR A 24 24.00 10.09 -23.86
C THR A 24 22.58 10.61 -23.87
N ASP A 25 22.08 10.91 -25.08
CA ASP A 25 20.64 10.93 -25.32
C ASP A 25 20.03 9.71 -24.63
N PRO A 26 18.85 9.84 -23.99
CA PRO A 26 18.19 8.68 -23.39
C PRO A 26 18.08 7.61 -24.47
N VAL A 27 18.75 6.48 -24.28
CA VAL A 27 18.76 5.40 -25.26
C VAL A 27 17.30 4.98 -25.43
N GLY A 28 16.72 5.32 -26.59
CA GLY A 28 15.30 5.07 -26.85
C GLY A 28 15.02 3.58 -26.73
N LEU A 29 14.18 3.22 -25.76
CA LEU A 29 13.73 1.85 -25.58
C LEU A 29 12.79 1.47 -26.73
N GLN A 30 13.02 0.30 -27.32
CA GLN A 30 12.25 -0.23 -28.44
C GLN A 30 11.51 -1.49 -28.00
N ASN A 31 10.34 -1.71 -28.60
CA ASN A 31 9.54 -2.90 -28.34
C ASN A 31 10.11 -4.10 -29.09
N VAL A 32 10.32 -5.19 -28.37
CA VAL A 32 10.78 -6.47 -28.89
C VAL A 32 9.77 -7.55 -28.52
N GLN A 33 9.40 -8.39 -29.48
CA GLN A 33 8.51 -9.53 -29.29
C GLN A 33 9.16 -10.80 -29.83
N PHE A 34 8.84 -11.92 -29.20
CA PHE A 34 9.27 -13.24 -29.68
C PHE A 34 8.08 -14.01 -30.19
N SER A 35 8.22 -14.64 -31.35
CA SER A 35 7.18 -15.47 -31.96
C SER A 35 7.72 -16.88 -32.20
N PHE A 36 6.87 -17.88 -32.04
CA PHE A 36 7.26 -19.28 -32.25
C PHE A 36 6.08 -20.10 -32.76
N GLY A 37 6.39 -21.13 -33.55
CA GLY A 37 5.41 -22.06 -34.09
C GLY A 37 5.29 -23.30 -33.23
N LEU A 38 4.13 -23.52 -32.60
CA LEU A 38 3.80 -24.82 -32.02
C LEU A 38 3.24 -25.71 -33.14
N ARG A 39 3.90 -26.84 -33.43
CA ARG A 39 3.33 -27.83 -34.36
C ARG A 39 2.18 -28.54 -33.63
N PRO A 40 0.95 -28.51 -34.14
CA PRO A 40 -0.15 -29.24 -33.51
C PRO A 40 0.18 -30.73 -33.53
N GLN A 41 0.25 -31.37 -32.37
CA GLN A 41 0.21 -32.82 -32.32
C GLN A 41 -1.22 -33.29 -32.63
N PRO A 42 -1.42 -34.31 -33.49
CA PRO A 42 -2.74 -34.87 -33.72
C PRO A 42 -3.24 -35.52 -32.42
N SER A 43 -4.27 -34.91 -31.80
CA SER A 43 -4.88 -35.36 -30.55
C SER A 43 -5.68 -36.66 -30.76
N GLY A 44 -4.99 -37.79 -30.77
CA GLY A 44 -5.60 -39.11 -30.72
C GLY A 44 -5.97 -39.50 -29.29
N GLY A 45 -7.08 -38.95 -28.77
CA GLY A 45 -7.83 -39.50 -27.63
C GLY A 45 -7.17 -39.45 -26.24
N ARG A 46 -7.69 -38.53 -25.40
CA ARG A 46 -7.63 -38.53 -23.92
C ARG A 46 -6.23 -38.41 -23.29
N THR A 47 -5.63 -37.23 -23.43
CA THR A 47 -4.82 -36.58 -22.39
C THR A 47 -4.84 -35.09 -22.71
N GLU A 48 -5.14 -34.26 -21.72
CA GLU A 48 -5.11 -32.80 -21.84
C GLU A 48 -3.62 -32.42 -21.85
N THR A 49 -3.09 -32.05 -23.01
CA THR A 49 -1.69 -31.62 -23.11
C THR A 49 -1.58 -30.25 -22.48
N ALA A 50 -0.69 -30.08 -21.48
CA ALA A 50 -0.44 -28.78 -20.88
C ALA A 50 -0.02 -27.78 -21.97
N GLU A 51 -0.63 -26.60 -21.97
CA GLU A 51 -0.30 -25.51 -22.89
C GLU A 51 0.71 -24.55 -22.24
N PRO A 52 1.67 -24.00 -23.00
CA PRO A 52 2.59 -23.02 -22.46
C PRO A 52 1.86 -21.70 -22.18
N SER A 53 2.11 -21.10 -21.01
CA SER A 53 1.55 -19.81 -20.62
C SER A 53 2.58 -18.68 -20.58
N ALA A 54 3.88 -19.02 -20.48
CA ALA A 54 4.96 -18.04 -20.44
C ALA A 54 6.22 -18.49 -21.19
N LEU A 55 7.02 -17.51 -21.60
CA LEU A 55 8.41 -17.68 -22.04
C LEU A 55 9.35 -17.30 -20.88
N LEU A 56 10.31 -18.17 -20.57
CA LEU A 56 11.51 -17.83 -19.80
C LEU A 56 12.67 -17.60 -20.77
N ILE A 57 13.22 -16.39 -20.73
CA ILE A 57 14.30 -15.97 -21.63
C ILE A 57 15.50 -15.39 -20.86
N SER A 58 16.70 -15.76 -21.30
CA SER A 58 17.95 -15.14 -20.88
C SER A 58 18.61 -14.45 -22.07
N LEU A 59 19.05 -13.21 -21.87
CA LEU A 59 19.65 -12.35 -22.89
C LEU A 59 21.01 -11.84 -22.41
N GLU A 60 21.97 -11.78 -23.32
CA GLU A 60 23.26 -11.11 -23.14
C GLU A 60 23.42 -10.00 -24.18
N ASN A 61 24.13 -8.92 -23.83
CA ASN A 61 24.48 -7.87 -24.78
C ASN A 61 25.69 -8.27 -25.64
N SER A 62 26.08 -7.43 -26.60
CA SER A 62 27.28 -7.67 -27.44
C SER A 62 28.61 -7.77 -26.69
N ALA A 63 28.69 -7.29 -25.44
CA ALA A 63 29.86 -7.42 -24.58
C ALA A 63 29.87 -8.74 -23.78
N GLY A 64 28.79 -9.52 -23.85
CA GLY A 64 28.59 -10.74 -23.08
C GLY A 64 28.05 -10.50 -21.67
N ASP A 65 27.66 -9.26 -21.33
CA ASP A 65 27.04 -9.00 -20.04
C ASP A 65 25.57 -9.46 -20.05
N PRO A 66 25.08 -10.09 -18.96
CA PRO A 66 23.69 -10.48 -18.85
C PRO A 66 22.78 -9.24 -18.82
N VAL A 67 21.77 -9.24 -19.67
CA VAL A 67 20.69 -8.24 -19.73
C VAL A 67 19.49 -8.76 -18.97
N PHE A 68 19.10 -10.01 -19.23
CA PHE A 68 18.09 -10.74 -18.47
C PHE A 68 18.59 -12.15 -18.17
N THR A 69 18.19 -12.67 -17.02
CA THR A 69 18.35 -14.07 -16.65
C THR A 69 17.00 -14.61 -16.24
N HIS A 70 16.51 -15.63 -16.95
CA HIS A 70 15.21 -16.29 -16.74
C HIS A 70 14.01 -15.34 -16.62
N LYS A 71 14.00 -14.26 -17.41
CA LYS A 71 12.88 -13.32 -17.41
C LYS A 71 11.62 -14.03 -17.92
N ARG A 72 10.56 -14.06 -17.10
CA ARG A 72 9.23 -14.54 -17.49
C ARG A 72 8.49 -13.48 -18.31
N ILE A 73 7.94 -13.88 -19.45
CA ILE A 73 7.14 -13.03 -20.33
C ILE A 73 5.88 -13.80 -20.69
N ASN A 74 4.72 -13.16 -20.50
CA ASN A 74 3.43 -13.79 -20.81
C ASN A 74 3.28 -14.03 -22.31
N LEU A 75 2.53 -15.07 -22.65
CA LEU A 75 2.20 -15.43 -24.02
C LEU A 75 0.83 -14.86 -24.44
N LEU A 76 0.77 -14.40 -25.67
CA LEU A 76 -0.40 -13.93 -26.37
C LEU A 76 -0.74 -14.93 -27.48
N HIS A 77 -1.96 -15.44 -27.46
CA HIS A 77 -2.47 -16.37 -28.47
C HIS A 77 -3.23 -15.58 -29.54
N VAL A 78 -2.72 -15.57 -30.77
CA VAL A 78 -3.37 -14.91 -31.92
C VAL A 78 -3.64 -15.96 -32.99
N GLY A 79 -4.86 -16.50 -32.98
CA GLY A 79 -5.24 -17.61 -33.84
C GLY A 79 -4.43 -18.86 -33.51
N THR A 80 -3.65 -19.36 -34.47
CA THR A 80 -2.74 -20.51 -34.31
C THR A 80 -1.31 -20.11 -34.00
N SER A 81 -1.03 -18.82 -33.84
CA SER A 81 0.31 -18.30 -33.55
C SER A 81 0.40 -17.87 -32.09
N VAL A 82 1.54 -18.18 -31.47
CA VAL A 82 1.85 -17.77 -30.11
C VAL A 82 3.00 -16.77 -30.17
N MET A 83 2.84 -15.64 -29.48
CA MET A 83 3.82 -14.57 -29.40
C MET A 83 3.92 -14.06 -27.97
N THR A 84 5.00 -13.38 -27.60
CA THR A 84 5.10 -12.78 -26.27
C THR A 84 4.43 -11.42 -26.21
N GLU A 85 4.08 -10.97 -24.99
CA GLU A 85 3.94 -9.54 -24.74
C GLU A 85 5.25 -8.79 -25.13
N PRO A 86 5.15 -7.56 -25.65
CA PRO A 86 6.34 -6.78 -26.01
C PRO A 86 7.16 -6.42 -24.77
N ILE A 87 8.47 -6.62 -24.85
CA ILE A 87 9.44 -6.15 -23.87
C ILE A 87 10.21 -4.94 -24.41
N GLN A 88 10.67 -4.08 -23.51
CA GLN A 88 11.46 -2.91 -23.88
C GLN A 88 12.95 -3.20 -23.77
N LEU A 89 13.69 -2.97 -24.86
CA LEU A 89 15.14 -3.09 -24.92
C LEU A 89 15.77 -1.83 -25.55
N PRO A 90 16.93 -1.37 -25.07
CA PRO A 90 17.73 -0.37 -25.77
C PRO A 90 18.11 -0.81 -27.19
N THR A 91 18.48 0.13 -28.05
CA THR A 91 19.06 -0.20 -29.36
C THR A 91 20.41 -0.89 -29.16
N GLY A 92 20.66 -1.95 -29.93
CA GLY A 92 21.87 -2.76 -29.78
C GLY A 92 21.72 -4.18 -30.29
N THR A 93 22.81 -4.93 -30.21
CA THR A 93 22.85 -6.36 -30.56
C THR A 93 22.84 -7.21 -29.29
N TYR A 94 22.00 -8.24 -29.30
CA TYR A 94 21.76 -9.13 -28.18
C TYR A 94 21.88 -10.58 -28.62
N ASN A 95 22.25 -11.44 -27.68
CA ASN A 95 22.22 -12.89 -27.84
C ASN A 95 21.17 -13.47 -26.91
N ILE A 96 20.28 -14.30 -27.45
CA ILE A 96 19.42 -15.18 -26.67
C ILE A 96 20.26 -16.36 -26.22
N THR A 97 20.38 -16.59 -24.92
CA THR A 97 21.19 -17.68 -24.37
C THR A 97 20.34 -18.81 -23.77
N GLU A 98 19.09 -18.51 -23.41
CA GLU A 98 18.09 -19.50 -22.98
C GLU A 98 16.71 -19.09 -23.50
N PHE A 99 15.92 -20.07 -23.95
CA PHE A 99 14.57 -19.85 -24.50
C PHE A 99 13.70 -21.06 -24.19
N LEU A 100 12.83 -20.93 -23.18
CA LEU A 100 12.07 -22.04 -22.60
C LEU A 100 10.60 -21.65 -22.43
N LEU A 101 9.69 -22.44 -22.98
CA LEU A 101 8.26 -22.26 -22.78
C LEU A 101 7.80 -23.09 -21.59
N VAL A 102 7.14 -22.42 -20.65
CA VAL A 102 6.68 -23.04 -19.40
C VAL A 102 5.17 -22.95 -19.26
N ASP A 103 4.61 -23.90 -18.52
CA ASP A 103 3.23 -23.84 -18.05
C ASP A 103 3.06 -22.91 -16.82
N ASP A 104 1.85 -22.84 -16.29
CA ASP A 104 1.53 -22.05 -15.09
C ASP A 104 2.27 -22.53 -13.84
N ALA A 105 2.57 -23.83 -13.75
CA ALA A 105 3.33 -24.41 -12.65
C ALA A 105 4.85 -24.16 -12.79
N GLY A 106 5.31 -23.56 -13.90
CA GLY A 106 6.72 -23.33 -14.18
C GLY A 106 7.45 -24.54 -14.77
N SER A 107 6.73 -25.59 -15.14
CA SER A 107 7.31 -26.76 -15.81
C SER A 107 7.65 -26.41 -17.25
N VAL A 108 8.88 -26.73 -17.69
CA VAL A 108 9.28 -26.56 -19.08
C VAL A 108 8.53 -27.55 -19.97
N LEU A 109 7.82 -27.04 -20.97
CA LEU A 109 7.11 -27.83 -21.98
C LEU A 109 7.87 -27.89 -23.31
N TYR A 110 8.54 -26.78 -23.66
CA TYR A 110 9.34 -26.69 -24.87
C TYR A 110 10.62 -25.91 -24.63
N ALA A 111 11.68 -26.24 -25.36
CA ALA A 111 12.97 -25.57 -25.26
C ALA A 111 13.62 -25.38 -26.64
N THR A 112 14.36 -24.29 -26.84
CA THR A 112 15.27 -24.16 -27.98
C THR A 112 16.62 -24.81 -27.63
N PRO A 113 17.08 -25.82 -28.39
CA PRO A 113 18.37 -26.48 -28.15
C PRO A 113 19.57 -25.55 -28.34
N LYS A 114 20.65 -25.78 -27.58
CA LYS A 114 21.93 -25.07 -27.72
C LYS A 114 22.80 -25.69 -28.83
N VAL A 115 23.59 -24.86 -29.51
CA VAL A 115 24.59 -25.28 -30.50
C VAL A 115 25.49 -26.34 -29.88
N GLY A 116 25.64 -27.46 -30.59
CA GLY A 116 26.45 -28.59 -30.13
C GLY A 116 25.71 -29.61 -29.26
N SER A 117 24.45 -29.36 -28.88
CA SER A 117 23.62 -30.37 -28.23
C SER A 117 23.11 -31.44 -29.23
N PRO A 118 22.72 -32.64 -28.75
CA PRO A 118 22.11 -33.67 -29.60
C PRO A 118 20.94 -33.19 -30.46
N LEU A 119 20.10 -32.30 -29.93
CA LEU A 119 18.92 -31.77 -30.62
C LEU A 119 19.17 -30.47 -31.40
N ALA A 120 20.40 -29.95 -31.47
CA ALA A 120 20.70 -28.69 -32.17
C ALA A 120 20.24 -28.66 -33.64
N SER A 121 20.27 -29.80 -34.34
CA SER A 121 19.83 -29.90 -35.75
C SER A 121 18.31 -29.97 -35.93
N ALA A 122 17.53 -30.03 -34.84
CA ALA A 122 16.06 -30.04 -34.91
C ALA A 122 15.46 -28.65 -35.20
N VAL A 123 16.27 -27.60 -35.08
CA VAL A 123 15.90 -26.19 -35.31
C VAL A 123 16.88 -25.54 -36.29
N THR A 124 16.45 -24.48 -36.96
CA THR A 124 17.34 -23.70 -37.84
C THR A 124 18.15 -22.65 -37.07
N HIS A 125 17.64 -22.18 -35.93
CA HIS A 125 18.30 -21.19 -35.08
C HIS A 125 18.56 -21.74 -33.65
N PRO A 126 19.55 -22.63 -33.46
CA PRO A 126 19.96 -23.06 -32.13
C PRO A 126 20.60 -21.91 -31.32
N LEU A 127 20.61 -22.04 -29.99
CA LEU A 127 21.17 -21.02 -29.08
C LEU A 127 22.69 -21.15 -28.92
N PRO A 128 23.46 -20.05 -28.72
CA PRO A 128 22.99 -18.68 -28.63
C PRO A 128 22.57 -18.12 -29.99
N TYR A 129 21.48 -17.33 -30.01
CA TYR A 129 20.95 -16.72 -31.23
C TYR A 129 21.03 -15.19 -31.17
N ALA A 130 21.71 -14.59 -32.14
CA ALA A 130 21.94 -13.15 -32.19
C ALA A 130 20.79 -12.41 -32.91
N PHE A 131 20.33 -11.30 -32.35
CA PHE A 131 19.40 -10.38 -33.00
C PHE A 131 19.77 -8.91 -32.71
N THR A 132 19.26 -7.98 -33.51
CA THR A 132 19.57 -6.54 -33.37
C THR A 132 18.28 -5.73 -33.23
N VAL A 133 18.29 -4.82 -32.25
CA VAL A 133 17.24 -3.85 -31.98
C VAL A 133 17.66 -2.51 -32.59
N SER A 134 16.89 -2.03 -33.57
CA SER A 134 17.15 -0.78 -34.29
C SER A 134 16.21 0.34 -33.81
N ALA A 135 16.61 1.59 -33.98
CA ALA A 135 15.76 2.73 -33.61
C ALA A 135 14.48 2.75 -34.48
N ASP A 136 13.35 3.09 -33.86
CA ASP A 136 12.04 3.36 -34.48
C ASP A 136 11.31 2.17 -35.12
N ASP A 137 11.77 0.93 -34.92
CA ASP A 137 11.11 -0.28 -35.40
C ASP A 137 10.80 -1.28 -34.27
N ALA A 138 9.57 -1.81 -34.26
CA ALA A 138 9.22 -2.95 -33.43
C ALA A 138 9.96 -4.20 -33.96
N THR A 139 10.76 -4.83 -33.10
CA THR A 139 11.56 -6.00 -33.49
C THR A 139 10.81 -7.29 -33.13
N THR A 140 10.44 -8.09 -34.13
CA THR A 140 9.90 -9.44 -33.92
C THR A 140 10.97 -10.48 -34.21
N VAL A 141 11.27 -11.33 -33.22
CA VAL A 141 12.26 -12.41 -33.33
C VAL A 141 11.53 -13.76 -33.43
N ALA A 142 11.71 -14.45 -34.55
CA ALA A 142 11.14 -15.78 -34.76
C ALA A 142 12.06 -16.87 -34.20
N MET A 143 11.55 -17.66 -33.26
CA MET A 143 12.28 -18.74 -32.61
C MET A 143 11.60 -20.09 -32.87
N GLU A 144 12.40 -21.15 -32.79
CA GLU A 144 11.95 -22.53 -32.93
C GLU A 144 12.17 -23.26 -31.62
N VAL A 145 11.21 -24.09 -31.24
CA VAL A 145 11.22 -24.84 -29.99
C VAL A 145 10.95 -26.31 -30.25
N VAL A 146 11.51 -27.16 -29.40
CA VAL A 146 11.33 -28.61 -29.44
C VAL A 146 10.66 -29.05 -28.13
N ASP A 147 9.70 -29.97 -28.25
CA ASP A 147 8.96 -30.56 -27.13
C ASP A 147 9.93 -31.36 -26.22
N VAL A 148 9.89 -31.09 -24.91
CA VAL A 148 10.81 -31.73 -23.95
C VAL A 148 10.30 -33.06 -23.40
N SER A 149 9.04 -33.42 -23.63
CA SER A 149 8.36 -34.56 -22.97
C SER A 149 9.03 -35.93 -23.18
N GLN A 150 9.83 -36.09 -24.22
CA GLN A 150 10.52 -37.33 -24.59
C GLN A 150 12.05 -37.18 -24.57
N SER A 151 12.57 -36.19 -23.85
CA SER A 151 14.00 -35.86 -23.88
C SER A 151 14.47 -35.34 -22.52
N THR A 152 15.78 -35.35 -22.31
CA THR A 152 16.42 -34.86 -21.08
C THR A 152 16.98 -33.46 -21.29
N PRO A 153 17.16 -32.63 -20.24
CA PRO A 153 17.79 -31.30 -20.37
C PRO A 153 19.11 -31.33 -21.14
N GLU A 154 19.91 -32.39 -20.96
CA GLU A 154 21.20 -32.58 -21.60
C GLU A 154 21.10 -32.72 -23.13
N ASP A 155 20.01 -33.29 -23.66
CA ASP A 155 19.76 -33.41 -25.10
C ASP A 155 19.61 -32.03 -25.77
N PHE A 156 19.22 -31.03 -24.99
CA PHE A 156 19.09 -29.63 -25.39
C PHE A 156 20.32 -28.79 -25.02
N GLY A 157 21.29 -29.34 -24.29
CA GLY A 157 22.46 -28.61 -23.79
C GLY A 157 22.21 -27.80 -22.51
N TYR A 158 21.16 -28.12 -21.75
CA TYR A 158 20.89 -27.55 -20.43
C TYR A 158 21.35 -28.52 -19.35
N ALA A 159 21.77 -27.99 -18.19
CA ALA A 159 22.12 -28.80 -17.03
C ALA A 159 20.88 -29.26 -16.25
N THR A 160 19.82 -28.47 -16.27
CA THR A 160 18.51 -28.78 -15.69
C THR A 160 17.44 -27.89 -16.32
N PHE A 161 16.17 -28.31 -16.25
CA PHE A 161 15.00 -27.48 -16.54
C PHE A 161 14.37 -26.88 -15.27
N ASP A 162 14.92 -27.18 -14.08
CA ASP A 162 14.49 -26.58 -12.82
C ASP A 162 14.94 -25.11 -12.77
N ILE A 163 14.06 -24.23 -13.24
CA ILE A 163 14.26 -22.78 -13.12
C ILE A 163 13.55 -22.32 -11.87
N ASN A 164 14.33 -21.95 -10.85
CA ASN A 164 13.81 -21.28 -9.68
C ASN A 164 13.36 -19.87 -10.07
N LEU A 165 12.09 -19.71 -10.44
CA LEU A 165 11.50 -18.38 -10.57
C LEU A 165 11.41 -17.74 -9.20
N VAL A 166 12.21 -16.69 -9.01
CA VAL A 166 12.15 -15.84 -7.83
C VAL A 166 11.27 -14.64 -8.16
N ASN A 167 10.07 -14.62 -7.60
CA ASN A 167 9.22 -13.44 -7.55
C ASN A 167 9.84 -12.39 -6.65
N THR A 168 9.55 -11.11 -6.89
CA THR A 168 10.06 -10.01 -6.07
C THR A 168 8.97 -9.01 -5.77
N LEU A 169 8.71 -8.74 -4.50
CA LEU A 169 7.78 -7.70 -4.05
C LEU A 169 8.55 -6.54 -3.44
N GLN A 170 8.29 -5.31 -3.91
CA GLN A 170 8.85 -4.11 -3.28
C GLN A 170 7.95 -3.65 -2.14
N VAL A 171 8.50 -3.47 -0.94
CA VAL A 171 7.75 -3.09 0.27
C VAL A 171 8.43 -1.91 0.98
N ALA A 172 7.66 -0.90 1.33
CA ALA A 172 8.10 0.22 2.17
C ALA A 172 7.19 0.32 3.40
N VAL A 173 7.78 0.32 4.60
CA VAL A 173 7.05 0.33 5.87
C VAL A 173 7.20 1.69 6.55
N PHE A 174 6.07 2.28 6.92
CA PHE A 174 5.96 3.58 7.54
C PHE A 174 5.31 3.49 8.91
N ILE A 175 5.65 4.44 9.77
CA ILE A 175 4.92 4.74 11.00
C ILE A 175 4.56 6.22 11.00
N ASN A 176 3.50 6.57 11.72
CA ASN A 176 3.19 7.96 12.00
C ASN A 176 4.03 8.43 13.20
N THR A 177 4.72 9.56 13.06
CA THR A 177 5.42 10.22 14.17
C THR A 177 5.12 11.70 14.10
N GLY A 178 4.40 12.21 15.10
CA GLY A 178 4.00 13.62 15.13
C GLY A 178 3.17 14.09 13.93
N GLY A 179 2.40 13.20 13.29
CA GLY A 179 1.57 13.51 12.12
C GLY A 179 2.25 13.28 10.76
N GLU A 180 3.54 12.91 10.74
CA GLU A 180 4.30 12.65 9.52
C GLU A 180 4.58 11.14 9.35
N LEU A 181 4.50 10.65 8.11
CA LEU A 181 4.87 9.28 7.78
C LEU A 181 6.39 9.16 7.63
N VAL A 182 7.01 8.34 8.46
CA VAL A 182 8.45 8.10 8.48
C VAL A 182 8.73 6.62 8.21
N LEU A 183 9.70 6.34 7.34
CA LEU A 183 10.17 4.97 7.08
C LEU A 183 10.72 4.34 8.37
N THR A 184 10.39 3.08 8.62
CA THR A 184 10.83 2.34 9.80
C THR A 184 11.37 0.96 9.47
N THR A 185 12.12 0.39 10.41
CA THR A 185 12.41 -1.05 10.46
C THR A 185 11.19 -1.85 10.94
N ALA A 186 11.09 -3.09 10.48
CA ALA A 186 10.09 -4.08 10.89
C ALA A 186 10.56 -5.50 10.54
N SER A 187 9.77 -6.50 10.90
CA SER A 187 9.93 -7.87 10.40
C SER A 187 8.74 -8.21 9.50
N ALA A 188 8.95 -9.01 8.46
CA ALA A 188 7.88 -9.52 7.62
C ALA A 188 7.92 -11.04 7.50
N ILE A 189 6.75 -11.64 7.44
CA ILE A 189 6.53 -13.07 7.19
C ILE A 189 5.63 -13.15 5.96
N LEU A 190 6.00 -14.01 5.01
CA LEU A 190 5.20 -14.30 3.84
C LEU A 190 4.76 -15.76 3.89
N ASP A 191 3.45 -16.00 3.89
CA ASP A 191 2.85 -17.32 3.97
C ASP A 191 2.08 -17.67 2.68
N HIS A 192 1.94 -18.97 2.43
CA HIS A 192 1.04 -19.55 1.43
C HIS A 192 0.27 -20.71 2.06
N GLY A 193 -1.02 -20.50 2.32
CA GLY A 193 -1.82 -21.46 3.10
C GLY A 193 -1.29 -21.57 4.53
N ASP A 194 -0.92 -22.78 4.95
CA ASP A 194 -0.35 -23.06 6.27
C ASP A 194 1.20 -23.08 6.28
N GLU A 195 1.84 -22.78 5.14
CA GLU A 195 3.29 -22.81 4.98
C GLU A 195 3.91 -21.41 5.01
N VAL A 196 4.94 -21.23 5.83
CA VAL A 196 5.76 -20.02 5.84
C VAL A 196 6.76 -20.10 4.69
N ILE A 197 6.59 -19.24 3.68
CA ILE A 197 7.46 -19.19 2.50
C ILE A 197 8.79 -18.49 2.84
N ALA A 198 8.73 -17.36 3.54
CA ALA A 198 9.92 -16.58 3.85
C ALA A 198 9.74 -15.65 5.05
N ASN A 199 10.87 -15.33 5.69
CA ASN A 199 10.98 -14.33 6.75
C ASN A 199 11.97 -13.25 6.32
N TYR A 200 11.63 -11.98 6.55
CA TYR A 200 12.44 -10.83 6.15
C TYR A 200 12.67 -9.89 7.33
N SER A 201 13.89 -9.36 7.41
CA SER A 201 14.17 -8.16 8.21
C SER A 201 14.08 -6.96 7.30
N LEU A 202 13.19 -6.02 7.62
CA LEU A 202 12.93 -4.83 6.82
C LEU A 202 13.71 -3.66 7.40
N GLU A 203 14.49 -3.00 6.55
CA GLU A 203 15.16 -1.74 6.87
C GLU A 203 14.23 -0.55 6.59
N ALA A 204 14.55 0.63 7.14
CA ALA A 204 13.84 1.88 6.90
C ALA A 204 14.10 2.45 5.48
N LYS A 205 13.73 1.68 4.45
CA LYS A 205 13.85 1.96 3.02
C LYS A 205 12.80 1.16 2.24
N THR A 206 12.80 1.27 0.91
CA THR A 206 12.12 0.28 0.06
C THR A 206 12.92 -1.02 0.05
N ASN A 207 12.32 -2.09 0.57
CA ASN A 207 12.89 -3.42 0.64
C ASN A 207 12.42 -4.24 -0.57
N LEU A 208 13.29 -5.13 -1.06
CA LEU A 208 12.94 -6.12 -2.09
C LEU A 208 12.80 -7.48 -1.40
N LEU A 209 11.61 -8.09 -1.51
CA LEU A 209 11.29 -9.37 -0.89
C LEU A 209 11.28 -10.46 -1.96
N PRO A 210 12.38 -11.21 -2.14
CA PRO A 210 12.44 -12.32 -3.09
C PRO A 210 11.79 -13.58 -2.51
N PHE A 211 10.89 -14.23 -3.26
CA PHE A 211 10.29 -15.50 -2.88
C PHE A 211 10.02 -16.40 -4.08
N ALA A 212 10.02 -17.72 -3.87
CA ALA A 212 9.58 -18.68 -4.87
C ALA A 212 8.08 -18.96 -4.72
N GLY A 213 7.35 -19.05 -5.83
CA GLY A 213 5.95 -19.45 -5.80
C GLY A 213 5.16 -19.11 -7.06
N ASP A 214 3.94 -19.64 -7.16
CA ASP A 214 3.00 -19.38 -8.25
C ASP A 214 2.47 -17.95 -8.19
N THR A 215 2.61 -17.20 -9.29
CA THR A 215 2.16 -15.81 -9.39
C THR A 215 0.64 -15.62 -9.29
N HIS A 216 -0.14 -16.67 -9.51
CA HIS A 216 -1.61 -16.68 -9.44
C HIS A 216 -2.13 -17.27 -8.12
N ALA A 217 -1.23 -17.75 -7.26
CA ALA A 217 -1.59 -18.22 -5.94
C ALA A 217 -1.86 -17.07 -4.97
N SER A 218 -2.63 -17.37 -3.93
CA SER A 218 -2.89 -16.47 -2.81
C SER A 218 -1.75 -16.55 -1.79
N TYR A 219 -1.31 -15.39 -1.31
CA TYR A 219 -0.28 -15.21 -0.30
C TYR A 219 -0.78 -14.32 0.83
N ARG A 220 -0.17 -14.48 2.00
CA ARG A 220 -0.41 -13.62 3.17
C ARG A 220 0.90 -12.95 3.58
N LEU A 221 0.94 -11.63 3.53
CA LEU A 221 2.03 -10.83 4.08
C LEU A 221 1.66 -10.34 5.48
N ILE A 222 2.48 -10.69 6.46
CA ILE A 222 2.36 -10.27 7.86
C ILE A 222 3.55 -9.38 8.17
N VAL A 223 3.31 -8.14 8.61
CA VAL A 223 4.37 -7.20 9.01
C VAL A 223 4.21 -6.86 10.49
N ILE A 224 5.29 -7.10 11.24
CA ILE A 224 5.33 -7.03 12.69
C ILE A 224 6.37 -5.99 13.11
N LYS A 225 5.98 -5.10 14.00
CA LYS A 225 6.87 -4.18 14.70
C LYS A 225 6.42 -4.07 16.16
N GLU A 226 7.34 -4.23 17.09
CA GLU A 226 7.04 -4.14 18.52
C GLU A 226 6.37 -2.80 18.86
N GLY A 227 5.26 -2.86 19.60
CA GLY A 227 4.47 -1.69 19.99
C GLY A 227 3.45 -1.22 18.94
N PHE A 228 3.37 -1.88 17.78
CA PHE A 228 2.42 -1.55 16.70
C PHE A 228 1.46 -2.70 16.46
N LYS A 229 0.27 -2.37 15.93
CA LYS A 229 -0.67 -3.36 15.42
C LYS A 229 -0.03 -4.14 14.26
N THR A 230 -0.21 -5.46 14.28
CA THR A 230 0.29 -6.32 13.19
C THR A 230 -0.48 -6.01 11.92
N TYR A 231 0.26 -5.73 10.84
CA TYR A 231 -0.33 -5.58 9.52
C TYR A 231 -0.46 -6.95 8.87
N VAL A 232 -1.64 -7.27 8.33
CA VAL A 232 -1.90 -8.51 7.61
C VAL A 232 -2.56 -8.17 6.28
N LYS A 233 -2.02 -8.68 5.18
CA LYS A 233 -2.61 -8.54 3.84
C LYS A 233 -2.57 -9.86 3.08
N ASP A 234 -3.75 -10.33 2.71
CA ASP A 234 -3.94 -11.42 1.76
C ASP A 234 -3.96 -10.85 0.33
N PHE A 235 -3.27 -11.49 -0.61
CA PHE A 235 -3.17 -11.02 -2.00
C PHE A 235 -2.82 -12.13 -2.98
N ILE A 236 -3.25 -11.97 -4.24
CA ILE A 236 -2.69 -12.71 -5.38
C ILE A 236 -1.56 -11.86 -5.96
N TYR A 237 -0.37 -12.46 -6.16
CA TYR A 237 0.83 -11.69 -6.51
C TYR A 237 0.70 -10.93 -7.84
N SER A 238 0.18 -11.57 -8.88
CA SER A 238 -0.04 -10.94 -10.19
C SER A 238 -1.01 -9.75 -10.11
N GLU A 239 -2.11 -9.90 -9.38
CA GLU A 239 -3.11 -8.85 -9.18
C GLU A 239 -2.53 -7.68 -8.37
N LEU A 240 -1.79 -7.97 -7.30
CA LEU A 240 -1.14 -6.95 -6.48
C LEU A 240 -0.17 -6.13 -7.32
N LEU A 241 0.72 -6.77 -8.09
CA LEU A 241 1.66 -6.06 -8.94
C LEU A 241 0.97 -5.17 -9.98
N ALA A 242 -0.10 -5.67 -10.61
CA ALA A 242 -0.89 -4.91 -11.56
C ALA A 242 -1.48 -3.64 -10.90
N SER A 243 -2.01 -3.77 -9.68
CA SER A 243 -2.59 -2.66 -8.92
C SER A 243 -1.57 -1.60 -8.48
N LEU A 244 -0.31 -2.00 -8.27
CA LEU A 244 0.75 -1.12 -7.81
C LEU A 244 1.37 -0.29 -8.94
N HIS A 245 1.17 -0.67 -10.20
CA HIS A 245 1.76 0.00 -11.37
C HIS A 245 3.28 0.23 -11.23
N GLY A 246 3.99 -0.72 -10.63
CA GLY A 246 5.43 -0.66 -10.38
C GLY A 246 5.86 0.12 -9.12
N ALA A 247 4.93 0.73 -8.39
CA ALA A 247 5.20 1.33 -7.08
C ALA A 247 5.43 0.26 -5.99
N PRO A 248 6.18 0.56 -4.93
CA PRO A 248 6.27 -0.34 -3.78
C PRO A 248 4.93 -0.43 -3.05
N LEU A 249 4.64 -1.60 -2.48
CA LEU A 249 3.57 -1.75 -1.50
C LEU A 249 3.92 -0.90 -0.27
N GLN A 250 3.15 0.16 -0.04
CA GLN A 250 3.27 0.98 1.15
C GLN A 250 2.46 0.37 2.29
N ILE A 251 3.10 0.16 3.42
CA ILE A 251 2.50 -0.39 4.64
C ILE A 251 2.64 0.66 5.72
N VAL A 252 1.52 1.10 6.29
CA VAL A 252 1.52 2.00 7.45
C VAL A 252 1.18 1.18 8.68
N LEU A 253 2.09 1.15 9.65
CA LEU A 253 1.88 0.51 10.94
C LEU A 253 1.33 1.54 11.92
N HIS A 254 0.23 1.17 12.58
CA HIS A 254 -0.46 2.02 13.52
C HIS A 254 -0.15 1.64 14.96
N GLN A 255 -0.01 2.65 15.80
CA GLN A 255 0.17 2.54 17.25
C GLN A 255 -0.84 3.47 17.91
N PHE A 256 -1.34 3.11 19.08
CA PHE A 256 -2.19 4.03 19.84
C PHE A 256 -1.32 5.16 20.41
N THR A 257 -1.46 6.35 19.83
CA THR A 257 -0.68 7.53 20.21
C THR A 257 -1.56 8.76 20.35
N ILE A 258 -1.14 9.68 21.22
CA ILE A 258 -1.80 10.98 21.43
C ILE A 258 -0.71 12.04 21.53
N LEU A 259 -0.72 13.03 20.63
CA LEU A 259 0.17 14.18 20.69
C LEU A 259 -0.53 15.32 21.43
N VAL A 260 -0.01 15.68 22.60
CA VAL A 260 -0.53 16.77 23.42
C VAL A 260 0.45 17.94 23.46
N ASN A 261 -0.10 19.15 23.53
CA ASN A 261 0.65 20.38 23.75
C ASN A 261 0.10 21.07 25.00
N THR A 262 0.90 21.02 26.07
CA THR A 262 0.55 21.59 27.37
C THR A 262 0.81 23.09 27.44
N ALA A 263 1.57 23.66 26.49
CA ALA A 263 1.83 25.10 26.42
C ALA A 263 0.62 25.89 25.86
N ASP A 264 -0.14 25.25 24.97
CA ASP A 264 -1.32 25.84 24.31
C ASP A 264 -2.66 25.35 24.88
N GLY A 265 -2.61 24.59 25.99
CA GLY A 265 -3.75 23.97 26.65
C GLY A 265 -4.36 24.83 27.77
N VAL A 266 -5.50 24.36 28.29
CA VAL A 266 -6.14 24.95 29.49
C VAL A 266 -5.43 24.49 30.77
N THR A 267 -4.78 23.32 30.70
CA THR A 267 -4.05 22.69 31.81
C THR A 267 -2.86 21.88 31.30
N SER A 268 -1.95 21.55 32.20
CA SER A 268 -0.88 20.56 32.04
C SER A 268 -1.30 19.15 32.45
N ASP A 269 -2.55 18.95 32.87
CA ASP A 269 -3.08 17.65 33.30
C ASP A 269 -3.80 16.96 32.15
N PHE A 270 -3.36 15.76 31.79
CA PHE A 270 -4.02 14.91 30.80
C PHE A 270 -4.82 13.82 31.51
N ARG A 271 -6.05 13.56 31.02
CA ARG A 271 -6.90 12.50 31.55
C ARG A 271 -7.71 11.83 30.45
N MET A 272 -7.65 10.51 30.40
CA MET A 272 -8.45 9.71 29.49
C MET A 272 -9.10 8.55 30.26
N SER A 273 -10.37 8.26 29.97
CA SER A 273 -11.01 7.02 30.40
C SER A 273 -10.89 5.98 29.29
N VAL A 274 -10.49 4.77 29.65
CA VAL A 274 -10.37 3.63 28.74
C VAL A 274 -11.15 2.46 29.32
N GLU A 275 -11.99 1.81 28.51
CA GLU A 275 -12.59 0.52 28.84
C GLU A 275 -12.08 -0.57 27.89
N GLY A 276 -11.99 -1.79 28.42
CA GLY A 276 -11.38 -2.93 27.72
C GLY A 276 -9.93 -3.17 28.14
N GLY A 277 -9.42 -4.33 27.71
CA GLY A 277 -8.08 -4.81 28.00
C GLY A 277 -7.70 -5.10 29.43
N SER A 278 -6.48 -5.61 29.57
CA SER A 278 -6.00 -6.21 30.81
C SER A 278 -4.63 -5.69 31.26
N SER A 279 -3.81 -5.20 30.33
CA SER A 279 -2.47 -4.70 30.63
C SER A 279 -2.03 -3.66 29.61
N PHE A 280 -1.76 -2.45 30.09
CA PHE A 280 -1.29 -1.33 29.30
C PHE A 280 -0.06 -0.69 29.91
N HIS A 281 0.91 -0.40 29.07
CA HIS A 281 2.02 0.48 29.40
C HIS A 281 1.79 1.83 28.71
N VAL A 282 1.88 2.91 29.48
CA VAL A 282 1.71 4.28 28.99
C VAL A 282 3.02 5.03 29.17
N ASP A 283 3.67 5.37 28.06
CA ASP A 283 4.80 6.29 28.02
C ASP A 283 4.25 7.70 27.79
N TRP A 284 4.54 8.61 28.71
CA TRP A 284 4.02 9.98 28.69
C TRP A 284 4.84 10.92 27.80
N GLY A 285 5.96 10.47 27.23
CA GLY A 285 6.79 11.28 26.34
C GLY A 285 7.64 12.34 27.06
N ASP A 286 7.53 12.48 28.38
CA ASP A 286 8.36 13.35 29.22
C ASP A 286 9.47 12.57 29.98
N GLY A 287 9.66 11.30 29.62
CA GLY A 287 10.58 10.36 30.26
C GLY A 287 9.98 9.63 31.47
N THR A 288 8.71 9.84 31.78
CA THR A 288 7.95 9.07 32.77
C THR A 288 7.00 8.08 32.11
N SER A 289 6.59 7.06 32.85
CA SER A 289 5.66 6.03 32.38
C SER A 289 4.78 5.51 33.51
N SER A 290 3.66 4.89 33.15
CA SER A 290 2.77 4.23 34.11
C SER A 290 2.15 2.95 33.55
N GLU A 291 1.70 2.07 34.45
CA GLU A 291 0.98 0.85 34.11
C GLU A 291 -0.51 1.04 34.39
N ASN A 292 -1.36 0.79 33.39
CA ASN A 292 -2.83 0.85 33.52
C ASN A 292 -3.36 2.17 34.13
N SER A 293 -2.65 3.27 33.92
CA SER A 293 -3.06 4.60 34.35
C SER A 293 -3.08 5.52 33.13
N PHE A 294 -4.18 6.26 33.00
CA PHE A 294 -4.45 7.15 31.86
C PHE A 294 -4.62 8.60 32.33
N GLU A 295 -3.92 8.95 33.42
CA GLU A 295 -3.89 10.27 34.03
C GLU A 295 -2.44 10.69 34.27
N HIS A 296 -2.07 11.91 33.87
CA HIS A 296 -0.72 12.44 34.06
C HIS A 296 -0.70 13.95 34.21
N SER A 297 0.22 14.45 35.03
CA SER A 297 0.45 15.89 35.21
C SER A 297 1.86 16.24 34.74
N TYR A 298 1.96 16.97 33.63
CA TYR A 298 3.24 17.39 33.09
C TYR A 298 3.86 18.49 33.95
N THR A 299 5.11 18.29 34.37
CA THR A 299 5.84 19.28 35.19
C THR A 299 6.44 20.41 34.37
N THR A 300 6.54 20.24 33.05
CA THR A 300 7.05 21.24 32.11
C THR A 300 6.06 21.45 30.98
N LEU A 301 6.00 22.69 30.47
CA LEU A 301 5.19 23.02 29.31
C LEU A 301 5.93 22.60 28.04
N GLY A 302 5.21 21.97 27.13
CA GLY A 302 5.80 21.45 25.90
C GLY A 302 4.86 20.57 25.09
N ARG A 303 5.42 19.94 24.06
CA ARG A 303 4.74 18.94 23.22
C ARG A 303 5.21 17.56 23.64
N PHE A 304 4.27 16.67 23.90
CA PHE A 304 4.53 15.32 24.39
C PHE A 304 3.72 14.31 23.60
N GLU A 305 4.39 13.26 23.12
CA GLU A 305 3.77 12.14 22.42
C GLU A 305 3.53 11.01 23.41
N ILE A 306 2.26 10.82 23.78
CA ILE A 306 1.81 9.73 24.65
C ILE A 306 1.73 8.47 23.80
N LYS A 307 2.40 7.39 24.23
CA LYS A 307 2.37 6.08 23.57
C LYS A 307 1.76 5.05 24.49
N ILE A 308 0.76 4.35 23.97
CA ILE A 308 0.05 3.32 24.72
C ILE A 308 0.31 1.99 24.03
N THR A 309 0.90 1.05 24.77
CA THR A 309 1.24 -0.29 24.30
C THR A 309 0.64 -1.37 25.21
N GLY A 310 0.73 -2.62 24.79
CA GLY A 310 0.11 -3.76 25.48
C GLY A 310 -1.14 -4.23 24.73
N ASP A 311 -2.21 -4.51 25.46
CA ASP A 311 -3.45 -5.11 24.95
C ASP A 311 -4.38 -4.10 24.26
N VAL A 312 -3.83 -3.21 23.42
CA VAL A 312 -4.57 -2.06 22.86
C VAL A 312 -5.71 -2.47 21.93
N GLU A 313 -5.61 -3.61 21.25
CA GLU A 313 -6.67 -4.10 20.36
C GLU A 313 -7.96 -4.45 21.11
N SER A 314 -7.88 -4.75 22.42
CA SER A 314 -9.03 -5.08 23.25
C SER A 314 -9.75 -3.86 23.85
N ILE A 315 -9.24 -2.65 23.61
CA ILE A 315 -9.90 -1.40 24.03
C ILE A 315 -11.22 -1.27 23.27
N THR A 316 -12.30 -1.06 24.02
CA THR A 316 -13.66 -0.94 23.47
C THR A 316 -14.24 0.46 23.62
N SER A 317 -13.75 1.27 24.57
CA SER A 317 -14.19 2.66 24.74
C SER A 317 -13.02 3.57 25.09
N ILE A 318 -13.01 4.76 24.48
CA ILE A 318 -12.17 5.90 24.85
C ILE A 318 -13.06 7.09 25.13
N ARG A 319 -12.82 7.76 26.27
CA ARG A 319 -13.45 9.03 26.61
C ARG A 319 -12.41 10.06 27.04
N LEU A 320 -12.36 11.16 26.31
CA LEU A 320 -11.65 12.39 26.59
C LEU A 320 -12.70 13.46 26.87
N ALA A 321 -12.61 14.08 28.05
CA ALA A 321 -13.60 15.07 28.44
C ALA A 321 -13.01 16.07 29.43
N TYR A 322 -13.28 17.35 29.17
CA TYR A 322 -12.94 18.52 30.01
C TYR A 322 -11.44 18.66 30.32
N ASP A 323 -11.00 19.89 30.54
CA ASP A 323 -9.70 20.21 31.14
C ASP A 323 -8.55 19.35 30.60
N GLN A 324 -8.42 19.26 29.28
CA GLN A 324 -7.29 18.58 28.63
C GLN A 324 -6.25 19.61 28.18
N PRO A 325 -4.97 19.22 28.04
CA PRO A 325 -4.05 19.95 27.19
C PRO A 325 -4.56 19.96 25.75
N ASN A 326 -4.00 20.84 24.91
CA ASN A 326 -4.35 20.86 23.49
C ASN A 326 -3.96 19.52 22.85
N ILE A 327 -4.93 18.77 22.33
CA ILE A 327 -4.67 17.54 21.58
C ILE A 327 -4.41 17.93 20.13
N GLU A 328 -3.18 17.78 19.67
CA GLU A 328 -2.79 18.13 18.30
C GLU A 328 -3.08 17.00 17.32
N ALA A 329 -2.88 15.76 17.75
CA ALA A 329 -3.13 14.56 16.95
C ALA A 329 -3.43 13.36 17.85
N ILE A 330 -4.16 12.38 17.31
CA ILE A 330 -4.44 11.11 17.96
C ILE A 330 -4.57 10.03 16.88
N ASP A 331 -3.88 8.90 17.06
CA ASP A 331 -3.99 7.72 16.19
C ASP A 331 -4.66 6.59 16.98
N VAL A 332 -5.88 6.21 16.56
CA VAL A 332 -6.67 5.11 17.15
C VAL A 332 -6.84 3.94 16.18
N GLN A 333 -6.14 3.91 15.05
CA GLN A 333 -6.32 2.86 14.03
C GLN A 333 -5.82 1.48 14.49
N ALA A 334 -5.01 1.46 15.55
CA ALA A 334 -4.62 0.24 16.24
C ALA A 334 -5.77 -0.41 17.04
N LEU A 335 -6.85 0.33 17.35
CA LEU A 335 -7.92 -0.09 18.26
C LEU A 335 -9.06 -0.78 17.51
N THR A 336 -8.83 -2.01 17.07
CA THR A 336 -9.78 -2.75 16.20
C THR A 336 -11.13 -3.06 16.83
N ASN A 337 -11.19 -3.22 18.16
CA ASN A 337 -12.43 -3.47 18.89
C ASN A 337 -13.07 -2.20 19.46
N LEU A 338 -12.63 -1.01 19.03
CA LEU A 338 -13.17 0.26 19.51
C LEU A 338 -14.65 0.40 19.10
N ASN A 339 -15.52 0.38 20.11
CA ASN A 339 -16.97 0.51 19.95
C ASN A 339 -17.44 1.93 20.24
N GLU A 340 -16.70 2.68 21.05
CA GLU A 340 -17.05 4.03 21.48
C GLU A 340 -15.83 4.95 21.48
N PHE A 341 -15.97 6.12 20.85
CA PHE A 341 -14.95 7.17 20.87
C PHE A 341 -15.57 8.53 21.17
N TRP A 342 -15.28 9.07 22.37
CA TRP A 342 -15.81 10.36 22.82
C TRP A 342 -14.66 11.33 23.10
N ALA A 343 -14.67 12.48 22.43
CA ALA A 343 -13.79 13.61 22.67
C ALA A 343 -14.64 14.88 22.85
N VAL A 344 -15.29 15.00 24.01
CA VAL A 344 -16.27 16.05 24.29
C VAL A 344 -15.58 17.21 25.01
N LEU A 345 -15.81 18.44 24.55
CA LEU A 345 -15.21 19.66 25.10
C LEU A 345 -13.69 19.57 25.23
N THR A 346 -13.09 18.88 24.27
CA THR A 346 -11.66 18.66 24.18
C THR A 346 -11.09 19.64 23.15
N PRO A 347 -9.97 20.33 23.44
CA PRO A 347 -9.32 21.22 22.48
C PRO A 347 -8.54 20.39 21.45
N GLY A 348 -9.20 20.00 20.35
CA GLY A 348 -8.64 19.20 19.26
C GLY A 348 -8.88 17.68 19.40
N PRO A 349 -8.44 16.87 18.41
CA PRO A 349 -7.55 17.21 17.29
C PRO A 349 -8.23 17.97 16.15
N SER A 350 -7.44 18.51 15.21
CA SER A 350 -7.99 19.10 13.98
C SER A 350 -8.54 18.08 13.00
N SER A 351 -8.07 16.84 13.09
CA SER A 351 -8.48 15.73 12.26
C SER A 351 -8.43 14.44 13.07
N ILE A 352 -9.41 13.57 12.83
CA ILE A 352 -9.48 12.24 13.41
C ILE A 352 -9.81 11.21 12.33
N ASP A 353 -9.01 10.14 12.26
CA ASP A 353 -9.26 9.01 11.38
C ASP A 353 -9.75 7.81 12.17
N LEU A 354 -11.03 7.50 12.02
CA LEU A 354 -11.72 6.35 12.59
C LEU A 354 -12.01 5.28 11.53
N SER A 355 -11.49 5.40 10.31
CA SER A 355 -11.88 4.55 9.17
C SER A 355 -11.64 3.06 9.38
N GLN A 356 -10.68 2.70 10.23
CA GLN A 356 -10.33 1.31 10.56
C GLN A 356 -11.09 0.75 11.76
N ASN A 357 -11.89 1.56 12.46
CA ASN A 357 -12.62 1.18 13.67
C ASN A 357 -14.05 0.73 13.32
N THR A 358 -14.18 -0.38 12.59
CA THR A 358 -15.47 -0.86 12.03
C THR A 358 -16.52 -1.27 13.07
N GLN A 359 -16.10 -1.45 14.33
CA GLN A 359 -16.97 -1.85 15.45
C GLN A 359 -17.66 -0.66 16.12
N LEU A 360 -17.39 0.58 15.67
CA LEU A 360 -17.96 1.79 16.27
C LEU A 360 -19.49 1.78 16.24
N THR A 361 -20.06 2.06 17.41
CA THR A 361 -21.50 2.24 17.65
C THR A 361 -21.84 3.64 18.16
N SER A 362 -20.85 4.35 18.71
CA SER A 362 -21.03 5.63 19.38
C SER A 362 -19.80 6.52 19.17
N VAL A 363 -20.02 7.71 18.61
CA VAL A 363 -18.97 8.69 18.32
C VAL A 363 -19.43 10.07 18.78
N ALA A 364 -18.59 10.78 19.54
CA ALA A 364 -18.95 12.09 20.07
C ALA A 364 -17.76 13.07 20.05
N PHE A 365 -17.98 14.27 19.54
CA PHE A 365 -17.03 15.38 19.44
C PHE A 365 -17.64 16.70 19.96
N ALA A 366 -18.71 16.60 20.76
CA ALA A 366 -19.49 17.77 21.17
C ALA A 366 -18.60 18.85 21.80
N GLY A 367 -18.65 20.07 21.26
CA GLY A 367 -17.95 21.23 21.80
C GLY A 367 -16.48 21.36 21.40
N ASP A 368 -15.93 20.47 20.57
CA ASP A 368 -14.61 20.66 19.97
C ASP A 368 -14.65 21.83 18.98
N ARG A 369 -13.68 22.75 19.12
CA ARG A 369 -13.55 23.96 18.31
C ARG A 369 -12.55 23.82 17.17
N LYS A 370 -11.67 22.82 17.24
CA LYS A 370 -10.55 22.66 16.30
C LYS A 370 -10.81 21.57 15.27
N LEU A 371 -11.80 20.71 15.51
CA LEU A 371 -12.13 19.62 14.61
C LEU A 371 -12.59 20.13 13.24
N HIS A 372 -11.83 19.76 12.20
CA HIS A 372 -12.10 20.10 10.80
C HIS A 372 -12.37 18.87 9.93
N HIS A 373 -11.86 17.70 10.29
CA HIS A 373 -12.00 16.48 9.50
C HIS A 373 -12.28 15.24 10.36
N VAL A 374 -13.27 14.44 9.95
CA VAL A 374 -13.63 13.17 10.59
C VAL A 374 -13.78 12.10 9.53
N SER A 375 -12.91 11.09 9.56
CA SER A 375 -13.03 9.93 8.68
C SER A 375 -13.70 8.78 9.42
N LEU A 376 -14.94 8.43 9.04
CA LEU A 376 -15.66 7.27 9.58
C LEU A 376 -15.43 6.00 8.75
N PRO A 377 -15.60 4.79 9.33
CA PRO A 377 -15.55 3.53 8.58
C PRO A 377 -16.63 3.50 7.49
N LEU A 378 -16.29 2.93 6.33
CA LEU A 378 -17.22 2.76 5.21
C LEU A 378 -18.43 1.90 5.58
N ALA A 379 -18.19 0.82 6.33
CA ALA A 379 -19.23 0.01 6.97
C ALA A 379 -19.12 0.22 8.48
N ASN A 380 -20.15 0.80 9.09
CA ASN A 380 -20.21 1.04 10.52
C ASN A 380 -21.59 0.68 11.10
N MET A 381 -21.68 0.61 12.43
CA MET A 381 -22.93 0.38 13.17
C MET A 381 -23.23 1.56 14.09
N ILE A 382 -22.80 2.76 13.71
CA ILE A 382 -22.95 3.95 14.54
C ILE A 382 -24.44 4.23 14.70
N SER A 383 -24.88 4.28 15.96
CA SER A 383 -26.26 4.60 16.38
C SER A 383 -26.31 5.86 17.22
N TYR A 384 -25.16 6.37 17.65
CA TYR A 384 -25.01 7.64 18.33
C TYR A 384 -23.89 8.44 17.66
N MET A 385 -24.22 9.55 17.03
CA MET A 385 -23.27 10.49 16.46
C MET A 385 -23.54 11.89 17.02
N ASP A 386 -22.52 12.51 17.60
CA ASP A 386 -22.64 13.82 18.21
C ASP A 386 -21.47 14.72 17.78
N ILE A 387 -21.78 15.72 16.96
CA ILE A 387 -20.83 16.74 16.47
C ILE A 387 -21.32 18.13 16.85
N GLN A 388 -22.11 18.27 17.93
CA GLN A 388 -22.64 19.56 18.34
C GLN A 388 -21.53 20.55 18.71
N GLY A 389 -21.82 21.84 18.58
CA GLY A 389 -20.98 22.91 19.11
C GLY A 389 -20.27 23.74 18.05
N PRO A 390 -19.37 24.63 18.49
CA PRO A 390 -18.73 25.64 17.64
C PRO A 390 -17.59 25.06 16.78
N GLY A 391 -17.71 23.82 16.33
CA GLY A 391 -16.71 23.18 15.48
C GLY A 391 -16.65 23.83 14.11
N ASP A 392 -15.48 23.71 13.48
CA ASP A 392 -15.17 24.30 12.17
C ASP A 392 -15.26 23.25 11.04
N LEU A 393 -16.16 22.27 11.18
CA LEU A 393 -16.47 21.31 10.13
C LEU A 393 -17.08 22.04 8.92
N SER A 394 -16.58 21.74 7.72
CA SER A 394 -17.12 22.30 6.48
C SER A 394 -18.43 21.59 6.07
N THR A 395 -19.21 22.19 5.16
CA THR A 395 -20.38 21.52 4.56
C THR A 395 -20.02 20.18 3.93
N ALA A 396 -18.88 20.08 3.24
CA ALA A 396 -18.46 18.84 2.61
C ALA A 396 -18.16 17.73 3.63
N GLU A 397 -17.58 18.10 4.77
CA GLU A 397 -17.26 17.17 5.87
C GLU A 397 -18.54 16.67 6.56
N VAL A 398 -19.47 17.59 6.85
CA VAL A 398 -20.76 17.23 7.44
C VAL A 398 -21.57 16.35 6.48
N ASP A 399 -21.53 16.64 5.18
CA ASP A 399 -22.17 15.83 4.14
C ASP A 399 -21.60 14.40 4.10
N ASP A 400 -20.26 14.24 4.14
CA ASP A 400 -19.62 12.91 4.17
C ASP A 400 -20.02 12.10 5.41
N ILE A 401 -20.04 12.74 6.59
CA ILE A 401 -20.49 12.11 7.84
C ILE A 401 -21.95 11.66 7.69
N ILE A 402 -22.84 12.54 7.22
CA ILE A 402 -24.27 12.23 7.06
C ILE A 402 -24.46 11.06 6.09
N GLN A 403 -23.76 11.07 4.95
CA GLN A 403 -23.83 10.00 3.95
C GLN A 403 -23.40 8.66 4.55
N LYS A 404 -22.26 8.59 5.24
CA LYS A 404 -21.76 7.33 5.83
C LYS A 404 -22.68 6.76 6.91
N ILE A 405 -23.31 7.62 7.72
CA ILE A 405 -24.30 7.22 8.71
C ILE A 405 -25.58 6.74 8.00
N HIS A 406 -26.08 7.49 7.02
CA HIS A 406 -27.26 7.15 6.24
C HIS A 406 -27.12 5.82 5.53
N ASP A 407 -26.03 5.63 4.77
CA ASP A 407 -25.75 4.37 4.07
C ASP A 407 -25.70 3.18 5.01
N SER A 408 -25.03 3.33 6.16
CA SER A 408 -24.96 2.27 7.17
C SER A 408 -26.33 1.97 7.78
N VAL A 409 -27.14 2.98 8.07
CA VAL A 409 -28.51 2.81 8.57
C VAL A 409 -29.39 2.12 7.55
N THR A 410 -29.30 2.49 6.27
CA THR A 410 -30.07 1.85 5.20
C THR A 410 -29.64 0.41 4.98
N LEU A 411 -28.34 0.14 4.99
CA LEU A 411 -27.77 -1.20 4.81
C LEU A 411 -28.19 -2.15 5.95
N TRP A 412 -28.10 -1.70 7.19
CA TRP A 412 -28.32 -2.55 8.37
C TRP A 412 -29.72 -2.41 9.00
N ASN A 413 -30.55 -1.47 8.51
CA ASN A 413 -31.85 -1.10 9.08
C ASN A 413 -31.76 -0.74 10.57
N THR A 414 -30.70 -0.02 10.96
CA THR A 414 -30.47 0.44 12.34
C THR A 414 -31.52 1.49 12.73
N ARG A 415 -32.28 1.24 13.80
CA ARG A 415 -33.39 2.10 14.24
C ARG A 415 -33.12 2.80 15.55
N ASN A 416 -33.84 3.90 15.78
CA ASN A 416 -33.84 4.65 17.04
C ASN A 416 -32.47 5.21 17.45
N GLY A 417 -31.62 5.53 16.47
CA GLY A 417 -30.35 6.19 16.73
C GLY A 417 -30.51 7.67 17.08
N ARG A 418 -29.38 8.32 17.37
CA ARG A 418 -29.30 9.76 17.64
C ARG A 418 -28.22 10.39 16.78
N PHE A 419 -28.56 11.53 16.18
CA PHE A 419 -27.61 12.35 15.45
C PHE A 419 -27.74 13.81 15.88
N LEU A 420 -26.71 14.31 16.55
CA LEU A 420 -26.69 15.63 17.17
C LEU A 420 -25.68 16.51 16.42
N LEU A 421 -26.13 17.62 15.85
CA LEU A 421 -25.36 18.51 14.99
C LEU A 421 -25.71 19.99 15.16
N ASP A 422 -26.34 20.39 16.28
CA ASP A 422 -26.59 21.81 16.59
C ASP A 422 -25.27 22.59 16.75
N LYS A 423 -25.21 23.82 16.22
CA LYS A 423 -24.05 24.73 16.34
C LYS A 423 -23.69 25.06 17.78
N ASN A 424 -24.57 24.79 18.74
CA ASN A 424 -24.31 25.01 20.15
C ASN A 424 -24.78 23.81 20.97
N TRP A 425 -23.81 23.15 21.59
CA TRP A 425 -24.03 22.01 22.47
C TRP A 425 -24.70 22.40 23.81
N ALA A 426 -24.55 23.65 24.27
CA ALA A 426 -25.04 24.11 25.57
C ALA A 426 -26.45 24.73 25.50
N SER A 427 -26.83 25.30 24.35
CA SER A 427 -28.13 25.94 24.15
C SER A 427 -28.55 25.81 22.69
N PRO A 428 -29.62 25.07 22.37
CA PRO A 428 -30.03 24.83 21.00
C PRO A 428 -30.19 26.13 20.21
N THR A 429 -29.52 26.20 19.05
CA THR A 429 -29.62 27.35 18.15
C THR A 429 -30.58 27.11 17.00
N ASN A 430 -31.01 25.86 16.80
CA ASN A 430 -31.67 25.38 15.59
C ASN A 430 -30.83 25.53 14.31
N GLY A 431 -29.56 25.92 14.42
CA GLY A 431 -28.61 25.91 13.32
C GLY A 431 -27.77 24.63 13.34
N MET A 432 -27.50 24.06 12.17
CA MET A 432 -26.63 22.88 12.04
C MET A 432 -25.16 23.28 11.85
N VAL A 433 -24.23 22.55 12.48
CA VAL A 433 -22.78 22.63 12.24
C VAL A 433 -22.48 22.37 10.77
N GLY A 434 -21.48 23.08 10.22
CA GLY A 434 -21.03 22.94 8.82
C GLY A 434 -22.19 22.74 7.87
N PRO A 435 -23.12 23.71 7.75
CA PRO A 435 -24.52 23.44 7.44
C PRO A 435 -24.64 22.47 6.26
N PRO A 436 -25.36 21.35 6.42
CA PRO A 436 -25.41 20.30 5.42
C PRO A 436 -26.01 20.79 4.11
N SER A 437 -25.62 20.16 3.01
CA SER A 437 -26.25 20.42 1.72
C SER A 437 -27.73 20.01 1.73
N PRO A 438 -28.55 20.52 0.79
CA PRO A 438 -29.93 20.08 0.67
C PRO A 438 -30.10 18.56 0.55
N SER A 439 -29.17 17.88 -0.13
CA SER A 439 -29.21 16.41 -0.26
C SER A 439 -29.05 15.72 1.10
N SER A 440 -28.08 16.16 1.91
CA SER A 440 -27.85 15.62 3.24
C SER A 440 -28.99 15.94 4.21
N VAL A 441 -29.65 17.09 4.07
CA VAL A 441 -30.87 17.40 4.84
C VAL A 441 -31.99 16.40 4.53
N GLU A 442 -32.15 15.98 3.28
CA GLU A 442 -33.11 14.92 2.92
C GLU A 442 -32.72 13.56 3.54
N MET A 443 -31.42 13.22 3.59
CA MET A 443 -30.95 12.00 4.28
C MET A 443 -31.24 12.05 5.79
N LEU A 444 -31.01 13.20 6.44
CA LEU A 444 -31.37 13.39 7.84
C LEU A 444 -32.88 13.26 8.09
N ARG A 445 -33.72 13.75 7.17
CA ARG A 445 -35.17 13.58 7.24
C ARG A 445 -35.56 12.11 7.08
N ASP A 446 -34.94 11.40 6.16
CA ASP A 446 -35.14 9.96 5.95
C ASP A 446 -34.79 9.15 7.21
N LEU A 447 -33.63 9.42 7.84
CA LEU A 447 -33.24 8.82 9.12
C LEU A 447 -34.34 8.99 10.20
N LYS A 448 -34.88 10.20 10.31
CA LYS A 448 -35.93 10.53 11.29
C LYS A 448 -37.24 9.80 10.98
N GLU A 449 -37.74 9.92 9.75
CA GLU A 449 -39.08 9.49 9.38
C GLU A 449 -39.18 7.97 9.19
N ASN A 450 -38.18 7.34 8.57
CA ASN A 450 -38.23 5.93 8.18
C ASN A 450 -37.50 5.01 9.17
N TYR A 451 -36.51 5.53 9.89
CA TYR A 451 -35.70 4.76 10.83
C TYR A 451 -35.91 5.18 12.31
N GLY A 452 -36.72 6.21 12.57
CA GLY A 452 -37.05 6.66 13.93
C GLY A 452 -35.89 7.31 14.67
N TRP A 453 -34.90 7.84 13.94
CA TRP A 453 -33.76 8.51 14.55
C TRP A 453 -34.15 9.86 15.16
N GLN A 454 -33.49 10.20 16.26
CA GLN A 454 -33.56 11.54 16.84
C GLN A 454 -32.48 12.41 16.21
N VAL A 455 -32.88 13.38 15.38
CA VAL A 455 -31.97 14.33 14.73
C VAL A 455 -32.14 15.71 15.36
N LEU A 456 -31.05 16.32 15.82
CA LEU A 456 -31.06 17.63 16.48
C LEU A 456 -30.01 18.59 15.87
N PRO A 457 -30.40 19.74 15.31
CA PRO A 457 -31.77 20.25 15.23
C PRO A 457 -32.63 19.48 14.21
N ASP A 458 -33.95 19.67 14.30
CA ASP A 458 -34.91 18.99 13.44
C ASP A 458 -34.72 19.42 11.96
N PRO A 459 -34.46 18.48 11.02
CA PRO A 459 -34.27 18.80 9.60
C PRO A 459 -35.53 19.28 8.87
N GLY A 460 -36.70 19.27 9.53
CA GLY A 460 -37.96 19.79 8.99
C GLY A 460 -38.45 21.10 9.62
N ALA A 461 -37.70 21.70 10.55
CA ALA A 461 -38.09 22.91 11.30
C ALA A 461 -37.75 24.23 10.60
#